data_AF-A0A7U9SRY1-F1
#
_entry.id   AF-A0A7U9SRY1-F1
#
_cell.length_a   1.000
_cell.length_b   1.000
_cell.length_c   1.000
_cell.angle_alpha   90.00
_cell.angle_beta   90.00
_cell.angle_gamma   90.00
#
_symmetry.space_group_name_H-M   'P 1'
#
loop_
_entity.id
_entity.type
_entity.pdbx_description
1 polymer ?
#
loop_
_entity_poly.entity_id
_entity_poly.type
_entity_poly.pdbx_seq_one_letter_code
_entity_poly.pdbx_strand_id
1 'polypeptide(L)' 'MESRLVKGLYFAGEVLDLDALTGGFNLQIAWSTGYLAGCSASGEE' A
#
# COMPACT_ATOMS: atom_id res chain seq x y z
N MET A 1 -2.13 5.61 -2.06
CA MET A 1 -0.84 5.04 -2.53
C MET A 1 -0.66 5.15 -4.06
N GLU A 2 -1.00 6.29 -4.66
CA GLU A 2 -0.95 6.46 -6.13
C GLU A 2 0.49 6.65 -6.62
N SER A 3 0.82 6.07 -7.78
CA SER A 3 2.06 6.32 -8.50
C SER A 3 2.18 7.78 -8.91
N ARG A 4 3.39 8.32 -8.77
CA ARG A 4 3.71 9.69 -9.19
C ARG A 4 3.89 9.83 -10.71
N LEU A 5 4.14 8.72 -11.40
CA LEU A 5 4.46 8.70 -12.84
C LEU A 5 3.24 8.31 -13.69
N VAL A 6 2.37 7.45 -13.16
CA VAL A 6 1.21 6.92 -13.89
C VAL A 6 -0.03 7.12 -13.04
N LYS A 7 -0.94 7.98 -13.50
CA LYS A 7 -2.20 8.26 -12.81
C LYS A 7 -3.13 7.05 -12.84
N GLY A 8 -3.82 6.81 -11.73
CA GLY A 8 -4.69 5.66 -11.54
C GLY A 8 -3.97 4.34 -11.27
N LEU A 9 -2.64 4.31 -11.18
CA LEU A 9 -1.87 3.14 -10.79
C LEU A 9 -1.50 3.20 -9.30
N TYR A 10 -1.81 2.16 -8.55
CA TYR A 10 -1.59 2.09 -7.10
C TYR A 10 -0.79 0.85 -6.71
N PHE A 11 -0.02 0.97 -5.64
CA PHE A 11 0.81 -0.12 -5.11
C PHE A 11 0.56 -0.29 -3.61
N ALA A 12 0.65 -1.53 -3.13
CA ALA A 12 0.47 -1.88 -1.73
C ALA A 12 1.20 -3.19 -1.40
N GLY A 13 1.51 -3.40 -0.13
CA GLY A 13 2.19 -4.59 0.36
C GLY A 13 3.65 -4.70 -0.07
N GLU A 14 4.13 -5.93 -0.12
CA GLU A 14 5.56 -6.31 -0.26
C GLU A 14 6.16 -5.99 -1.63
N VAL A 15 5.36 -5.57 -2.62
CA VAL A 15 5.87 -5.06 -3.89
C VAL A 15 6.51 -3.67 -3.73
N LEU A 16 6.18 -2.96 -2.65
CA LEU A 16 6.85 -1.72 -2.26
C LEU A 16 8.21 -2.05 -1.66
N ASP A 17 9.19 -1.17 -1.85
CA ASP A 17 10.52 -1.29 -1.26
C ASP A 17 10.48 -0.95 0.25
N LEU A 18 9.80 -1.82 1.00
CA LEU A 18 9.57 -1.75 2.43
C LEU A 18 9.80 -3.15 3.00
N ASP A 19 10.57 -3.23 4.06
CA ASP A 19 10.76 -4.46 4.83
C ASP A 19 10.72 -4.15 6.32
N ALA A 20 10.38 -5.15 7.12
CA ALA A 20 10.31 -5.08 8.56
C ALA A 20 10.76 -6.39 9.20
N LEU A 21 11.13 -6.32 10.48
CA LEU A 21 11.46 -7.50 11.26
C LEU A 21 10.29 -8.50 11.31
N THR A 22 10.62 -9.76 11.58
CA THR A 22 9.60 -10.77 11.91
C THR A 22 8.81 -10.38 13.16
N GLY A 23 7.57 -10.86 13.27
CA GLY A 23 6.64 -10.47 14.34
C GLY A 23 5.34 -9.83 13.85
N GLY A 24 5.04 -9.97 12.56
CA GLY A 24 3.78 -9.51 11.96
C GLY A 24 3.82 -8.09 11.38
N PHE A 25 4.97 -7.42 11.40
CA PHE A 25 5.10 -6.05 10.88
C PHE A 25 4.89 -5.99 9.36
N ASN A 26 5.40 -6.95 8.58
CA ASN A 26 5.14 -7.03 7.14
C ASN A 26 3.64 -7.24 6.84
N LEU A 27 2.92 -7.99 7.69
CA LEU A 27 1.46 -8.10 7.57
C LEU A 27 0.79 -6.75 7.85
N GLN A 28 1.19 -6.05 8.91
CA GLN A 28 0.65 -4.72 9.22
C GLN A 28 0.92 -3.71 8.08
N ILE A 29 2.10 -3.75 7.46
CA ILE A 29 2.43 -2.95 6.27
C ILE A 29 1.48 -3.30 5.13
N ALA A 30 1.27 -4.59 4.84
CA ALA A 30 0.36 -5.04 3.79
C ALA A 30 -1.08 -4.56 4.02
N TRP A 31 -1.61 -4.68 5.25
CA TRP A 31 -2.96 -4.22 5.59
C TRP A 31 -3.10 -2.71 5.49
N SER A 32 -2.15 -1.96 6.06
CA SER A 32 -2.23 -0.50 6.13
C SER A 32 -2.09 0.13 4.75
N THR A 33 -1.14 -0.36 3.95
CA THR A 33 -0.94 0.14 2.58
C THR A 33 -2.07 -0.31 1.65
N GLY A 34 -2.59 -1.54 1.82
CA GLY A 34 -3.74 -2.06 1.07
C GLY A 34 -5.01 -1.24 1.30
N TYR A 35 -5.33 -0.93 2.56
CA TYR A 35 -6.46 -0.07 2.92
C TYR A 35 -6.34 1.30 2.23
N LEU A 36 -5.19 1.98 2.40
CA LEU A 36 -4.98 3.30 1.82
C LEU A 36 -5.00 3.27 0.28
N ALA A 37 -4.42 2.25 -0.35
CA ALA A 37 -4.45 2.08 -1.80
C ALA A 37 -5.88 1.89 -2.31
N GLY A 38 -6.67 1.05 -1.63
CA GLY A 38 -8.08 0.80 -1.94
C GLY A 38 -8.92 2.07 -1.86
N CYS A 39 -8.94 2.75 -0.71
CA CYS A 39 -9.68 4.00 -0.52
C CYS A 39 -9.26 5.07 -1.54
N SER A 40 -7.95 5.26 -1.75
CA SER A 40 -7.44 6.21 -2.75
C SER A 40 -7.84 5.86 -4.19
N ALA A 41 -8.06 4.58 -4.50
CA ALA A 41 -8.44 4.12 -5.84
C ALA A 41 -9.96 4.15 -6.06
N SER A 42 -10.76 3.94 -5.01
CA SER A 42 -12.22 4.06 -5.06
C SER A 42 -12.72 5.51 -4.98
N GLY A 43 -11.87 6.44 -4.54
CA GLY A 43 -12.26 7.83 -4.27
C GLY A 43 -12.98 8.01 -2.93
N GLU A 44 -12.84 7.02 -2.04
CA GLU A 44 -13.31 7.08 -0.66
C GLU A 44 -12.20 7.70 0.20
N GLU A 45 -12.56 8.69 1.04
CA GLU A 45 -11.63 9.33 2.00
C GLU A 45 -11.33 8.45 3.22
#